data_AF-A0A932ZXC1-F1
#
_entry.id   AF-A0A932ZXC1-F1
#
_cell.length_a   1.000
_cell.length_b   1.000
_cell.length_c   1.000
_cell.angle_alpha   90.00
_cell.angle_beta   90.00
_cell.angle_gamma   90.00
#
_symmetry.space_group_name_H-M   'P 1'
#
loop_
_entity.id
_entity.type
_entity.pdbx_description
1 polymer ?
#
loop_
_entity_poly.entity_id
_entity_poly.type
_entity_poly.pdbx_seq_one_letter_code
_entity_poly.pdbx_strand_id
1 'polypeptide(L)'
;MEVRSFFSKRWLAYFTLLFVVWYPVTFLIVTMYSIIQHPIFLFAGNVFTPLWILLVSYLYFRKARDDWDARFVTAVGWMLLLFLFSAILVQPVYGYPWTSVFTWNVINANWVNLVAILVGGVAAHKTTPYPN
;
A
#
# COMPACT_ATOMS: atom_id res chain seq x y z
N MET A 1 -13.54 16.93 14.53
CA MET A 1 -13.88 16.05 13.38
C MET A 1 -13.90 14.61 13.90
N GLU A 2 -14.97 13.88 13.68
CA GLU A 2 -15.07 12.50 14.17
C GLU A 2 -14.18 11.57 13.34
N VAL A 3 -13.22 10.92 13.99
CA VAL A 3 -12.32 9.89 13.43
C VAL A 3 -13.08 8.81 12.63
N ARG A 4 -14.35 8.57 12.97
CA ARG A 4 -15.28 7.68 12.28
C ARG A 4 -15.49 8.01 10.80
N SER A 5 -15.35 9.27 10.36
CA SER A 5 -15.57 9.60 8.95
C SER A 5 -14.46 9.08 8.03
N PHE A 6 -13.26 8.85 8.57
CA PHE A 6 -12.11 8.38 7.78
C PHE A 6 -12.09 6.85 7.65
N PHE A 7 -12.41 6.13 8.73
CA PHE A 7 -12.46 4.66 8.75
C PHE A 7 -13.79 4.08 8.25
N SER A 8 -14.15 4.43 7.02
CA SER A 8 -15.36 3.89 6.39
C SER A 8 -15.19 2.42 5.98
N LYS A 9 -16.31 1.70 5.82
CA LYS A 9 -16.32 0.34 5.23
C LYS A 9 -15.57 0.29 3.90
N ARG A 10 -15.65 1.38 3.13
CA ARG A 10 -14.94 1.52 1.87
C ARG A 10 -13.42 1.62 2.06
N TRP A 11 -12.95 2.41 3.03
CA TRP A 11 -11.53 2.52 3.34
C TRP A 11 -10.92 1.15 3.66
N LEU A 12 -11.63 0.34 4.47
CA LEU A 12 -11.24 -1.04 4.75
C LEU A 12 -11.35 -1.95 3.53
N ALA A 13 -12.40 -1.86 2.71
CA ALA A 13 -12.55 -2.69 1.53
C ALA A 13 -11.40 -2.50 0.51
N TYR A 14 -11.00 -1.24 0.28
CA TYR A 14 -9.87 -0.93 -0.60
C TYR A 14 -8.52 -1.33 0.02
N PHE A 15 -8.36 -1.23 1.34
CA PHE A 15 -7.21 -1.81 2.02
C PHE A 15 -7.16 -3.33 1.87
N THR A 16 -8.28 -4.02 2.06
CA THR A 16 -8.36 -5.48 1.88
C THR A 16 -8.00 -5.87 0.45
N LEU A 17 -8.53 -5.15 -0.56
CA LEU A 17 -8.15 -5.35 -1.95
C LEU A 17 -6.65 -5.15 -2.16
N LEU A 18 -6.09 -4.08 -1.60
CA LEU A 18 -4.66 -3.81 -1.65
C LEU A 18 -3.88 -5.02 -1.11
N PHE A 19 -4.20 -5.46 0.10
CA PHE A 19 -3.46 -6.49 0.82
C PHE A 19 -3.60 -7.89 0.20
N VAL A 20 -4.83 -8.30 -0.14
CA VAL A 20 -5.13 -9.63 -0.67
C VAL A 20 -4.48 -9.87 -2.03
N VAL A 21 -4.26 -8.82 -2.83
CA VAL A 21 -3.51 -8.94 -4.09
C VAL A 21 -2.01 -8.76 -3.85
N TRP A 22 -1.62 -7.76 -3.07
CA TRP A 22 -0.22 -7.44 -2.84
C TRP A 22 0.55 -8.59 -2.19
N TYR A 23 -0.01 -9.22 -1.15
CA TYR A 23 0.69 -10.22 -0.35
C TYR A 23 1.00 -11.51 -1.15
N PRO A 24 0.04 -12.15 -1.84
CA PRO A 24 0.32 -13.34 -2.64
C PRO A 24 1.23 -13.06 -3.84
N VAL A 25 1.06 -11.92 -4.52
CA VAL A 25 1.92 -11.59 -5.68
C VAL A 25 3.36 -11.36 -5.23
N THR A 26 3.57 -10.64 -4.12
CA THR A 26 4.92 -10.44 -3.55
C THR A 26 5.53 -11.78 -3.14
N PHE A 27 4.76 -12.65 -2.49
CA PHE A 27 5.20 -14.00 -2.14
C PHE A 27 5.65 -14.80 -3.37
N LEU A 28 4.86 -14.78 -4.45
CA LEU A 28 5.21 -15.46 -5.70
C LEU A 28 6.49 -14.89 -6.32
N ILE A 29 6.64 -13.57 -6.36
CA ILE A 29 7.84 -12.92 -6.91
C ILE A 29 9.08 -13.32 -6.10
N VAL A 30 9.01 -13.25 -4.77
CA VAL A 30 10.13 -13.62 -3.88
C VAL A 30 10.48 -15.10 -4.02
N THR A 31 9.46 -15.97 -4.09
CA THR A 31 9.65 -17.41 -4.29
C THR A 31 10.32 -17.70 -5.64
N MET A 32 9.84 -17.09 -6.72
CA MET A 32 10.44 -17.25 -8.05
C MET A 32 11.87 -16.73 -8.10
N TYR A 33 12.15 -15.59 -7.45
CA TYR A 33 13.51 -15.06 -7.34
C TYR A 33 14.42 -16.03 -6.58
N SER A 34 13.91 -16.69 -5.54
CA SER A 34 14.69 -17.64 -4.74
C SER A 34 15.05 -18.91 -5.51
N ILE A 35 14.20 -19.33 -6.46
CA ILE A 35 14.40 -20.52 -7.30
C ILE A 35 15.28 -20.22 -8.52
N ILE A 36 14.96 -19.15 -9.25
CA ILE A 36 15.55 -18.88 -10.58
C ILE A 36 16.72 -17.88 -10.47
N GLN A 37 16.75 -17.03 -9.44
CA GLN A 37 17.74 -15.97 -9.22
C GLN A 37 17.87 -14.97 -10.38
N HIS A 38 16.86 -14.88 -11.26
CA HIS A 38 16.89 -13.97 -12.39
C HIS A 38 16.63 -12.52 -11.94
N PRO A 39 17.43 -11.52 -12.39
CA PRO A 39 17.29 -10.11 -11.99
C PRO A 39 15.91 -9.51 -12.25
N ILE A 40 15.18 -10.04 -13.23
CA ILE A 40 13.83 -9.58 -13.58
C ILE A 40 12.85 -9.68 -12.40
N PHE A 41 12.98 -10.68 -11.54
CA PHE A 41 12.10 -10.83 -10.38
C PHE A 41 12.41 -9.79 -9.31
N LEU A 42 13.67 -9.38 -9.18
CA LEU A 42 14.07 -8.29 -8.30
C LEU A 42 13.50 -6.95 -8.81
N PHE A 43 13.57 -6.71 -10.13
CA PHE A 43 12.95 -5.53 -10.74
C PHE A 43 11.42 -5.55 -10.57
N ALA A 44 10.78 -6.68 -10.85
CA ALA A 44 9.34 -6.86 -10.69
C ALA A 44 8.89 -6.59 -9.25
N GLY A 45 9.61 -7.10 -8.25
CA GLY A 45 9.28 -6.88 -6.83
C GLY A 45 9.35 -5.41 -6.41
N ASN A 46 10.37 -4.68 -6.87
CA ASN A 46 10.56 -3.27 -6.55
C ASN A 46 9.53 -2.36 -7.23
N VAL A 47 9.07 -2.72 -8.43
CA VAL A 47 8.12 -1.89 -9.21
C VAL A 47 6.67 -2.27 -8.93
N PHE A 48 6.37 -3.54 -8.66
CA PHE A 48 5.01 -4.02 -8.44
C PHE A 48 4.32 -3.31 -7.27
N THR A 49 4.97 -3.30 -6.10
CA THR A 49 4.38 -2.74 -4.87
C THR A 49 3.95 -1.27 -5.04
N PRO A 50 4.81 -0.33 -5.48
CA PRO A 50 4.40 1.06 -5.62
C PRO A 50 3.35 1.26 -6.71
N LEU A 51 3.43 0.55 -7.84
CA LEU A 51 2.42 0.68 -8.90
C LEU A 51 1.05 0.16 -8.45
N TRP A 52 1.02 -0.96 -7.74
CA TRP A 52 -0.22 -1.52 -7.21
C TRP A 52 -0.85 -0.59 -6.17
N ILE A 53 -0.03 -0.05 -5.25
CA ILE A 53 -0.47 0.91 -4.24
C ILE A 53 -1.01 2.20 -4.91
N LEU A 54 -0.31 2.71 -5.93
CA LEU A 54 -0.76 3.88 -6.69
C LEU A 54 -2.11 3.62 -7.36
N LEU A 55 -2.29 2.47 -8.00
CA LEU A 55 -3.55 2.12 -8.65
C LEU A 55 -4.69 2.02 -7.63
N VAL A 56 -4.51 1.30 -6.53
CA VAL A 56 -5.57 1.11 -5.54
C VAL A 56 -5.93 2.42 -4.83
N SER A 57 -4.93 3.24 -4.50
CA SER A 57 -5.16 4.57 -3.92
C SER A 57 -5.89 5.49 -4.89
N TYR A 58 -5.51 5.53 -6.17
CA TYR A 58 -6.23 6.26 -7.21
C TYR A 58 -7.71 5.84 -7.29
N LEU A 59 -7.98 4.53 -7.35
CA LEU A 59 -9.36 4.01 -7.40
C LEU A 59 -10.16 4.33 -6.13
N TYR A 60 -9.51 4.35 -4.96
CA TYR A 60 -10.13 4.74 -3.70
C TYR A 60 -10.53 6.22 -3.73
N PHE A 61 -9.58 7.12 -3.98
CA PHE A 61 -9.79 8.57 -3.93
C PHE A 61 -10.75 9.08 -5.01
N ARG A 62 -10.85 8.41 -6.16
CA ARG A 62 -11.76 8.80 -7.26
C ARG A 62 -13.23 9.00 -6.86
N LYS A 63 -13.69 8.30 -5.81
CA LYS A 63 -15.04 8.54 -5.26
C LYS A 63 -15.08 8.73 -3.75
N ALA A 64 -13.93 8.82 -3.09
CA ALA A 64 -13.85 9.10 -1.66
C ALA A 64 -13.65 10.60 -1.43
N ARG A 65 -13.64 11.02 -0.17
CA ARG A 65 -13.15 12.36 0.19
C ARG A 65 -11.68 12.45 -0.20
N ASP A 66 -11.31 13.49 -0.94
CA ASP A 66 -9.99 13.64 -1.53
C ASP A 66 -9.38 15.02 -1.25
N ASP A 67 -9.19 15.29 0.04
CA ASP A 67 -8.45 16.41 0.58
C ASP A 67 -7.16 15.94 1.26
N TRP A 68 -6.25 16.88 1.53
CA TRP A 68 -4.92 16.57 2.06
C TRP A 68 -4.95 15.76 3.35
N ASP A 69 -5.87 16.07 4.25
CA ASP A 69 -6.05 15.32 5.51
C ASP A 69 -6.45 13.86 5.24
N ALA A 70 -7.41 13.61 4.35
CA ALA A 70 -7.84 12.26 4.00
C ALA A 70 -6.73 11.47 3.30
N ARG A 71 -5.94 12.13 2.44
CA ARG A 71 -4.77 11.54 1.79
C ARG A 71 -3.73 11.11 2.80
N PHE A 72 -3.38 11.98 3.74
CA PHE A 72 -2.40 11.69 4.77
C PHE A 72 -2.85 10.57 5.71
N VAL A 73 -4.10 10.63 6.20
CA VAL A 73 -4.66 9.59 7.07
C VAL A 73 -4.71 8.23 6.36
N THR A 74 -5.06 8.20 5.07
CA THR A 74 -5.05 6.96 4.29
C THR A 74 -3.64 6.45 4.08
N ALA A 75 -2.69 7.33 3.73
CA ALA A 75 -1.30 6.95 3.52
C ALA A 75 -0.68 6.34 4.78
N VAL A 76 -0.81 7.01 5.93
CA VAL A 76 -0.29 6.50 7.21
C VAL A 76 -1.06 5.26 7.64
N GLY A 77 -2.40 5.29 7.59
CA GLY A 77 -3.24 4.19 8.07
C GLY A 77 -3.07 2.90 7.26
N TRP A 78 -3.05 2.97 5.93
CA TRP A 78 -2.80 1.79 5.10
C TRP A 78 -1.38 1.27 5.24
N MET A 79 -0.38 2.14 5.40
CA MET A 79 1.00 1.68 5.64
C MET A 79 1.15 0.99 6.99
N LEU A 80 0.54 1.52 8.05
CA LEU A 80 0.53 0.85 9.37
C LEU A 80 -0.14 -0.51 9.31
N LEU A 81 -1.28 -0.61 8.62
CA LEU A 81 -1.95 -1.90 8.44
C LEU A 81 -1.14 -2.85 7.58
N LEU A 82 -0.51 -2.39 6.49
CA LEU A 82 0.39 -3.20 5.68
C LEU A 82 1.50 -3.80 6.55
N PHE A 83 2.21 -2.98 7.34
CA PHE A 83 3.24 -3.48 8.25
C PHE A 83 2.69 -4.47 9.28
N LEU A 84 1.54 -4.18 9.89
CA LEU A 84 0.93 -5.03 10.90
C LEU A 84 0.56 -6.40 10.32
N PHE A 85 -0.18 -6.44 9.21
CA PHE A 85 -0.60 -7.69 8.59
C PHE A 85 0.59 -8.46 7.99
N SER A 86 1.59 -7.77 7.45
CA SER A 86 2.84 -8.40 7.03
C SER A 86 3.60 -9.01 8.20
N ALA A 87 3.70 -8.32 9.34
CA ALA A 87 4.38 -8.86 10.53
C ALA A 87 3.65 -10.09 11.09
N ILE A 88 2.32 -10.12 11.04
CA ILE A 88 1.52 -11.29 11.44
C ILE A 88 1.81 -12.50 10.52
N LEU A 89 1.95 -12.26 9.22
CA LEU A 89 2.09 -13.34 8.24
C LEU A 89 3.54 -13.74 7.93
N VAL A 90 4.53 -12.91 8.24
CA VAL A 90 5.92 -13.16 7.81
C VAL A 90 6.49 -14.45 8.41
N GLN A 91 6.20 -14.72 9.68
CA GLN A 91 6.66 -15.91 10.37
C GLN A 91 6.00 -17.20 9.86
N PRO A 92 4.65 -17.30 9.77
CA PRO A 92 4.03 -18.51 9.25
C PRO A 92 4.28 -18.75 7.75
N VAL A 93 4.51 -17.70 6.95
CA VAL A 93 4.66 -17.83 5.48
C VAL A 93 6.11 -17.98 5.04
N TYR A 94 7.03 -17.21 5.64
CA TYR A 94 8.43 -17.19 5.24
C TYR A 94 9.39 -17.76 6.29
N GLY A 95 8.91 -18.07 7.51
CA GLY A 95 9.75 -18.59 8.60
C GLY A 95 10.63 -17.55 9.29
N TYR A 96 10.54 -16.26 8.90
CA TYR A 96 11.33 -15.18 9.50
C TYR A 96 10.65 -14.57 10.73
N PRO A 97 11.41 -14.06 11.71
CA PRO A 97 10.82 -13.39 12.87
C PRO A 97 10.06 -12.13 12.45
N TRP A 98 8.92 -11.85 13.10
CA TRP A 98 8.08 -10.67 12.81
C TRP A 98 8.83 -9.34 12.95
N THR A 99 9.87 -9.30 13.78
CA THR A 99 10.74 -8.12 13.96
C THR A 99 11.53 -7.75 12.71
N SER A 100 11.73 -8.68 11.76
CA SER A 100 12.40 -8.41 10.48
C SER A 100 11.70 -7.35 9.63
N VAL A 101 10.39 -7.19 9.81
CA VAL A 101 9.56 -6.18 9.12
C VAL A 101 9.82 -4.77 9.67
N PHE A 102 10.23 -4.65 10.94
CA PHE A 102 10.42 -3.37 11.63
C PHE A 102 11.89 -2.91 11.67
N THR A 103 12.63 -3.15 10.59
CA THR A 103 14.01 -2.67 10.46
C THR A 103 14.06 -1.31 9.75
N TRP A 104 15.06 -0.49 10.07
CA TRP A 104 15.25 0.81 9.41
C TRP A 104 15.35 0.71 7.89
N ASN A 105 15.97 -0.35 7.38
CA ASN A 105 16.07 -0.59 5.94
C ASN A 105 14.71 -0.82 5.30
N VAL A 106 13.86 -1.65 5.93
CA VAL A 106 12.50 -1.92 5.43
C VAL A 106 11.63 -0.67 5.52
N ILE A 107 11.70 0.07 6.62
CA ILE A 107 10.95 1.34 6.76
C ILE A 107 11.39 2.33 5.67
N ASN A 108 12.70 2.48 5.45
CA ASN A 108 13.22 3.40 4.45
C ASN A 108 12.79 3.01 3.02
N ALA A 109 12.84 1.71 2.70
CA ALA A 109 12.42 1.19 1.41
C ALA A 109 10.92 1.38 1.12
N ASN A 110 10.09 1.54 2.16
CA ASN A 110 8.65 1.67 2.05
C ASN A 110 8.16 3.13 1.97
N TRP A 111 9.04 4.13 2.03
CA TRP A 111 8.65 5.54 1.84
C TRP A 111 8.01 5.80 0.48
N VAL A 112 8.52 5.15 -0.56
CA VAL A 112 7.98 5.22 -1.93
C VAL A 112 6.50 4.79 -1.97
N ASN A 113 6.10 3.85 -1.12
CA ASN A 113 4.70 3.38 -1.06
C ASN A 113 3.77 4.44 -0.43
N LEU A 114 4.26 5.17 0.57
CA LEU A 114 3.53 6.30 1.14
C LEU A 114 3.33 7.40 0.09
N VAL A 115 4.39 7.73 -0.66
CA VAL A 115 4.32 8.68 -1.78
C VAL A 115 3.34 8.21 -2.85
N ALA A 116 3.34 6.91 -3.19
CA ALA A 116 2.41 6.34 -4.15
C ALA A 116 0.94 6.54 -3.76
N ILE A 117 0.60 6.43 -2.46
CA ILE A 117 -0.77 6.71 -1.97
C ILE A 117 -1.13 8.18 -2.15
N LEU A 118 -0.22 9.10 -1.78
CA LEU A 118 -0.44 10.54 -1.91
C LEU A 118 -0.61 10.94 -3.38
N VAL A 119 0.27 10.44 -4.26
CA VAL A 119 0.22 10.69 -5.70
C VAL A 119 -1.06 10.10 -6.31
N GLY A 120 -1.48 8.90 -5.89
CA GLY A 120 -2.75 8.33 -6.34
C GLY A 120 -3.95 9.20 -5.96
N GLY A 121 -3.95 9.80 -4.77
CA GLY A 121 -4.94 10.79 -4.36
C GLY A 121 -4.91 12.06 -5.21
N VAL A 122 -3.72 12.65 -5.41
CA VAL A 122 -3.55 13.83 -6.28
C VAL A 122 -4.01 13.56 -7.71
N ALA A 123 -3.66 12.41 -8.27
CA ALA A 123 -4.07 12.00 -9.62
C ALA A 123 -5.58 11.74 -9.74
N ALA A 124 -6.22 11.34 -8.65
CA ALA A 124 -7.66 11.14 -8.58
C ALA A 124 -8.45 12.44 -8.35
N HIS A 125 -7.75 13.55 -8.07
CA HIS A 125 -8.38 14.82 -7.72
C HIS A 125 -9.26 15.32 -8.85
N LYS A 126 -10.55 15.45 -8.56
CA LYS A 126 -11.47 16.11 -9.46
C LYS A 126 -11.25 17.61 -9.29
N THR A 127 -10.73 18.27 -10.32
CA THR A 127 -10.92 19.72 -10.46
C THR A 127 -12.41 19.96 -10.59
N THR A 128 -13.09 20.27 -9.49
CA THR A 128 -14.41 20.89 -9.57
C THR A 128 -14.23 22.19 -10.38
N PRO A 129 -14.95 22.36 -11.51
CA PRO A 129 -15.05 23.68 -12.10
C PRO A 129 -15.71 24.57 -11.06
N TYR A 130 -15.12 25.75 -10.83
CA TYR A 130 -15.74 26.77 -10.00
C TYR A 130 -17.20 26.97 -10.43
N PRO A 131 -18.18 26.95 -9.51
CA PRO A 131 -19.45 27.60 -9.80
C PRO A 131 -19.15 29.10 -9.83
N ASN A 132 -19.21 29.69 -11.02
CA ASN A 132 -19.36 31.13 -11.19
C ASN A 132 -20.69 31.58 -10.58
#